data_AF-A0AAV2S2D6-F1
#
_entry.id   AF-A0AAV2S2D6-F1
#
_cell.length_a   1.000
_cell.length_b   1.000
_cell.length_c   1.000
_cell.angle_alpha   90.00
_cell.angle_beta   90.00
_cell.angle_gamma   90.00
#
_symmetry.space_group_name_H-M   'P 1'
#
loop_
_entity.id
_entity.type
_entity.pdbx_description
1 polymer ?
#
loop_
_entity_poly.entity_id
_entity_poly.type
_entity_poly.pdbx_seq_one_letter_code
_entity_poly.pdbx_strand_id
1 'polypeptide(L)'
;FSLEALEKTTGTYIKLHIPEIIEGEEILELIHNKLEEFIKNLTWQLEEDQTLLLVTRWVDHDPEARERNLRSLLTWVEWSRIDMETSINLVQSHELYSR
;
A
#
# COMPACT_ATOMS: atom_id res chain seq x y z
N PHE A 1 -6.99 -20.08 23.20
CA PHE A 1 -7.30 -19.37 21.95
C PHE A 1 -6.43 -19.97 20.86
N SER A 2 -7.01 -20.48 19.77
CA SER A 2 -6.21 -20.98 18.64
C SER A 2 -5.69 -19.79 17.83
N LEU A 3 -4.46 -19.88 17.34
CA LEU A 3 -3.87 -18.85 16.47
C LEU A 3 -4.74 -18.62 15.23
N GLU A 4 -5.34 -19.68 14.68
CA GLU A 4 -6.21 -19.61 13.50
C GLU A 4 -7.46 -18.75 13.74
N ALA A 5 -8.06 -18.82 14.94
CA ALA A 5 -9.23 -18.01 15.26
C ALA A 5 -8.85 -16.52 15.41
N LEU A 6 -7.66 -16.24 15.93
CA LEU A 6 -7.14 -14.89 16.04
C LEU A 6 -6.83 -14.32 14.64
N GLU A 7 -6.11 -15.07 13.80
CA GLU A 7 -5.79 -14.67 12.43
C GLU A 7 -7.05 -14.37 11.62
N LYS A 8 -8.08 -15.22 11.72
CA LYS A 8 -9.37 -14.99 11.05
C LYS A 8 -10.07 -13.72 11.54
N THR A 9 -10.03 -13.47 12.85
CA THR A 9 -10.65 -12.28 13.45
C THR A 9 -9.91 -11.01 13.04
N THR A 10 -8.58 -11.02 13.12
CA THR A 10 -7.72 -9.90 12.70
C THR A 10 -7.85 -9.64 11.21
N GLY A 11 -7.89 -10.68 10.36
CA GLY A 11 -8.14 -10.52 8.93
C GLY A 11 -9.51 -9.92 8.64
N THR A 12 -10.54 -10.29 9.39
CA THR A 12 -11.86 -9.66 9.24
C THR A 12 -11.83 -8.19 9.65
N TYR A 13 -11.14 -7.87 10.74
CA TYR A 13 -10.97 -6.49 11.21
C TYR A 13 -10.23 -5.63 10.19
N ILE A 14 -9.08 -6.11 9.70
CA ILE A 14 -8.28 -5.42 8.68
C ILE A 14 -9.16 -5.13 7.47
N LYS A 15 -9.92 -6.13 6.99
CA LYS A 15 -10.81 -5.96 5.85
C LYS A 15 -11.86 -4.87 6.04
N LEU A 16 -12.46 -4.78 7.24
CA LEU A 16 -13.49 -3.78 7.54
C LEU A 16 -12.94 -2.36 7.67
N HIS A 17 -11.68 -2.22 8.06
CA HIS A 17 -11.02 -0.95 8.33
C HIS A 17 -9.86 -0.66 7.37
N ILE A 18 -9.83 -1.28 6.19
CA ILE A 18 -8.76 -1.07 5.18
C ILE A 18 -8.52 0.42 4.91
N PRO A 19 -9.55 1.27 4.67
CA PRO A 19 -9.34 2.69 4.40
C PRO A 19 -8.62 3.41 5.54
N GLU A 20 -8.93 3.08 6.79
CA GLU A 20 -8.28 3.67 7.97
C GLU A 20 -6.84 3.15 8.13
N ILE A 21 -6.60 1.87 7.83
CA ILE A 21 -5.30 1.21 7.97
C ILE A 21 -4.30 1.72 6.93
N ILE A 22 -4.73 1.95 5.68
CA ILE A 22 -3.86 2.52 4.64
C ILE A 22 -3.54 4.00 4.90
N GLU A 23 -4.40 4.69 5.64
CA GLU A 23 -4.18 6.08 6.07
C GLU A 23 -3.24 6.16 7.29
N GLY A 24 -3.26 5.16 8.17
CA GLY A 24 -2.43 5.07 9.36
C GLY A 24 -0.91 5.06 9.09
N GLU A 25 -0.14 5.45 10.11
CA GLU A 25 1.33 5.46 10.05
C GLU A 25 1.91 4.05 10.32
N GLU A 26 1.16 3.18 10.99
CA GLU A 26 1.60 1.84 11.37
C GLU A 26 1.92 0.96 10.14
N ILE A 27 1.20 1.17 9.04
CA ILE A 27 1.47 0.45 7.79
C ILE A 27 2.79 0.92 7.13
N LEU A 28 3.22 2.16 7.42
CA LEU A 28 4.47 2.73 6.93
C LEU A 28 5.69 2.16 7.65
N GLU A 29 5.52 1.63 8.86
CA GLU A 29 6.57 0.94 9.63
C GLU A 29 6.82 -0.49 9.14
N LEU A 30 5.96 -1.04 8.28
CA LEU A 30 6.14 -2.40 7.76
C LEU A 30 7.42 -2.52 6.93
N ILE A 31 8.11 -3.65 7.11
CA ILE A 31 9.23 -4.02 6.22
C ILE A 31 8.70 -4.35 4.82
N HIS A 32 9.56 -4.17 3.81
CA HIS A 32 9.22 -4.37 2.40
C HIS A 32 8.43 -5.67 2.13
N ASN A 33 8.92 -6.82 2.62
CA ASN A 33 8.30 -8.11 2.36
C ASN A 33 6.87 -8.18 2.94
N LYS A 34 6.63 -7.55 4.10
CA LYS A 34 5.32 -7.56 4.76
C LYS A 34 4.33 -6.64 4.05
N LEU A 35 4.79 -5.49 3.58
CA LEU A 35 3.99 -4.60 2.74
C LEU A 35 3.67 -5.26 1.39
N GLU A 36 4.63 -5.95 0.79
CA GLU A 36 4.41 -6.66 -0.47
C GLU A 36 3.40 -7.81 -0.29
N GLU A 37 3.51 -8.59 0.79
CA GLU A 37 2.49 -9.60 1.15
C GLU A 37 1.11 -8.95 1.38
N PHE A 38 1.07 -7.76 1.98
CA PHE A 38 -0.16 -7.01 2.20
C PHE A 38 -0.79 -6.59 0.86
N ILE A 39 -0.05 -5.95 -0.03
CA ILE A 39 -0.54 -5.49 -1.34
C ILE A 39 -1.02 -6.66 -2.21
N LYS A 40 -0.28 -7.77 -2.23
CA LYS A 40 -0.63 -8.96 -3.02
C LYS A 40 -1.90 -9.67 -2.55
N ASN A 41 -2.36 -9.39 -1.33
CA ASN A 41 -3.45 -10.12 -0.74
C ASN A 41 -4.80 -9.60 -1.27
N LEU A 42 -5.34 -10.34 -2.24
CA LEU A 42 -6.64 -10.08 -2.87
C LEU A 42 -7.82 -10.04 -1.89
N THR A 43 -7.64 -10.51 -0.65
CA THR A 43 -8.69 -10.52 0.38
C THR A 43 -9.04 -9.11 0.86
N TRP A 44 -8.10 -8.18 0.77
CA TRP A 44 -8.28 -6.78 1.21
C TRP A 44 -9.13 -5.95 0.25
N GLN A 45 -9.23 -6.34 -1.02
CA GLN A 45 -9.96 -5.60 -2.04
C GLN A 45 -9.51 -4.13 -2.14
N LEU A 46 -8.20 -3.88 -2.02
CA LEU A 46 -7.62 -2.56 -2.22
C LEU A 46 -7.90 -2.08 -3.65
N GLU A 47 -8.32 -0.83 -3.77
CA GLU A 47 -8.39 -0.18 -5.07
C GLU A 47 -6.97 0.18 -5.55
N GLU A 48 -6.79 0.30 -6.86
CA GLU A 48 -5.45 0.47 -7.44
C GLU A 48 -4.85 1.84 -7.13
N ASP A 49 -5.69 2.86 -7.01
CA ASP A 49 -5.34 4.20 -6.54
C ASP A 49 -4.89 4.18 -5.07
N GLN A 50 -5.58 3.43 -4.21
CA GLN A 50 -5.20 3.24 -2.81
C GLN A 50 -3.86 2.51 -2.69
N THR A 51 -3.66 1.49 -3.53
CA THR A 51 -2.41 0.74 -3.58
C THR A 51 -1.25 1.62 -4.03
N LEU A 52 -1.45 2.44 -5.07
CA LEU A 52 -0.47 3.41 -5.53
C LEU A 52 -0.13 4.42 -4.42
N LEU A 53 -1.14 5.03 -3.79
CA LEU A 53 -0.95 5.99 -2.69
C LEU A 53 -0.17 5.37 -1.53
N LEU A 54 -0.53 4.15 -1.12
CA LEU A 54 0.15 3.43 -0.03
C LEU A 54 1.63 3.19 -0.36
N VAL A 55 1.93 2.73 -1.58
CA VAL A 55 3.31 2.49 -2.01
C VAL A 55 4.11 3.79 -2.04
N THR A 56 3.53 4.87 -2.57
CA THR A 56 4.18 6.19 -2.62
C THR A 56 4.47 6.69 -1.21
N ARG A 57 3.49 6.67 -0.29
CA ARG A 57 3.68 7.08 1.12
C ARG A 57 4.72 6.22 1.85
N TRP A 58 4.72 4.91 1.61
CA TRP A 58 5.67 4.01 2.27
C TRP A 58 7.11 4.28 1.82
N VAL A 59 7.33 4.60 0.55
CA VAL A 59 8.67 4.98 0.07
C VAL A 59 9.05 6.37 0.55
N ASP A 60 8.12 7.33 0.56
CA ASP A 60 8.36 8.70 1.02
C ASP A 60 8.73 8.78 2.51
N HIS A 61 8.27 7.82 3.32
CA HIS A 61 8.64 7.71 4.73
C HIS A 61 10.15 7.45 4.96
N ASP A 62 10.83 6.76 4.03
CA ASP A 62 12.28 6.53 4.09
C ASP A 62 12.84 6.32 2.66
N PRO A 63 12.97 7.41 1.88
CA PRO A 63 13.26 7.31 0.45
C PRO A 63 14.64 6.70 0.20
N GLU A 64 15.65 7.02 1.01
CA GLU A 64 17.01 6.52 0.81
C GLU A 64 17.10 4.97 0.90
N ALA A 65 16.36 4.35 1.82
CA ALA A 65 16.39 2.90 1.98
C ALA A 65 15.37 2.17 1.10
N ARG A 66 14.26 2.83 0.74
CA ARG A 66 13.05 2.20 0.16
C ARG A 66 12.84 2.51 -1.32
N GLU A 67 13.46 3.54 -1.88
CA GLU A 67 13.32 3.89 -3.30
C GLU A 67 13.72 2.73 -4.22
N ARG A 68 14.74 1.96 -3.84
CA ARG A 68 15.16 0.74 -4.56
C ARG A 68 14.05 -0.32 -4.68
N ASN A 69 13.08 -0.32 -3.77
CA ASN A 69 11.96 -1.25 -3.72
C ASN A 69 10.71 -0.72 -4.42
N LEU A 70 10.66 0.58 -4.73
CA LEU A 70 9.51 1.25 -5.36
C LEU A 70 9.09 0.53 -6.64
N ARG A 71 10.04 0.28 -7.54
CA ARG A 71 9.76 -0.36 -8.83
C ARG A 71 9.10 -1.72 -8.68
N SER A 72 9.55 -2.53 -7.72
CA SER A 72 8.98 -3.85 -7.46
C SER A 72 7.58 -3.79 -6.83
N LEU A 73 7.30 -2.76 -6.03
CA LEU A 73 5.97 -2.57 -5.46
C LEU A 73 4.97 -2.10 -6.53
N LEU A 74 5.40 -1.18 -7.40
CA LEU A 74 4.60 -0.66 -8.51
C LEU A 74 4.24 -1.70 -9.58
N THR A 75 4.93 -2.85 -9.65
CA THR A 75 4.51 -3.95 -10.55
C THR A 75 3.25 -4.66 -10.10
N TRP A 76 2.83 -4.49 -8.84
CA TRP A 76 1.61 -5.09 -8.31
C TRP A 76 0.38 -4.22 -8.52
N VAL A 77 0.57 -2.99 -9.01
CA VAL A 77 -0.50 -2.06 -9.33
C VAL A 77 -1.03 -2.34 -10.74
N GLU A 78 -2.32 -2.56 -10.88
CA GLU A 78 -3.01 -2.71 -12.17
C GLU A 78 -3.29 -1.32 -12.77
N TRP A 79 -2.27 -0.75 -13.43
CA TRP A 79 -2.31 0.60 -14.04
C TRP A 79 -3.46 0.83 -15.02
N SER A 80 -4.00 -0.21 -15.64
CA SER A 80 -5.15 -0.11 -16.56
C SER A 80 -6.46 0.25 -15.86
N ARG A 81 -6.51 0.10 -14.53
CA ARG A 81 -7.69 0.37 -13.69
C ARG A 81 -7.60 1.64 -12.88
N ILE A 82 -6.41 2.25 -12.80
CA ILE A 82 -6.26 3.52 -12.11
C ILE A 82 -6.90 4.61 -12.97
N ASP A 83 -7.67 5.47 -12.31
CA ASP A 83 -8.14 6.68 -12.94
C ASP A 83 -6.95 7.58 -13.33
N MET A 84 -6.89 7.95 -14.61
CA MET A 84 -5.76 8.65 -15.18
C MET A 84 -5.57 10.03 -14.54
N GLU A 85 -6.67 10.69 -14.15
CA GLU A 85 -6.61 11.99 -13.47
C GLU A 85 -6.04 11.84 -12.05
N THR A 86 -6.48 10.82 -11.32
CA THR A 86 -5.97 10.51 -9.98
C THR A 86 -4.47 10.17 -9.98
N SER A 87 -4.02 9.33 -10.91
CA SER A 87 -2.59 8.98 -11.03
C SER A 87 -1.72 10.17 -11.44
N ILE A 88 -2.17 11.00 -12.38
CA ILE A 88 -1.44 12.21 -12.79
C ILE A 88 -1.35 13.19 -11.62
N ASN A 89 -2.45 13.45 -10.92
CA ASN A 89 -2.45 14.37 -9.78
C ASN A 89 -1.52 13.88 -8.67
N LEU A 90 -1.55 12.58 -8.34
CA LEU A 90 -0.72 12.00 -7.31
C LEU A 90 0.78 12.07 -7.66
N VAL A 91 1.13 11.74 -8.91
CA VAL A 91 2.51 11.86 -9.41
C VAL A 91 2.97 13.32 -9.45
N GLN A 92 2.10 14.26 -9.81
CA GLN A 92 2.44 15.68 -9.87
C GLN A 92 2.54 16.33 -8.49
N SER A 93 1.80 15.84 -7.49
CA SER A 93 1.76 16.42 -6.15
C SER A 93 2.83 15.87 -5.20
N HIS A 94 3.29 14.63 -5.39
CA HIS A 94 4.18 13.99 -4.44
C HIS A 94 5.65 14.36 -4.70
N GLU A 95 6.35 14.82 -3.65
CA GLU A 95 7.75 15.25 -3.76
C GLU A 95 8.68 14.15 -4.28
N LEU A 96 8.33 12.89 -4.00
CA LEU A 96 8.99 11.68 -4.50
C LEU A 96 9.19 11.67 -6.03
N TYR A 97 8.24 12.19 -6.80
CA TYR A 97 8.29 12.18 -8.27
C TYR A 97 8.75 13.51 -8.88
N SER A 98 8.99 14.52 -8.04
CA SER A 98 9.36 15.88 -8.46
C SER A 98 10.87 16.13 -8.50
N ARG A 99 11.68 15.13 -8.15
CA ARG A 99 13.15 15.18 -8.19
C ARG A 99 13.74 14.84 -9.56
#